data_AF-A0A9D7PCS4-F1
#
_entry.id   AF-A0A9D7PCS4-F1
#
_cell.length_a   1.000
_cell.length_b   1.000
_cell.length_c   1.000
_cell.angle_alpha   90.00
_cell.angle_beta   90.00
_cell.angle_gamma   90.00
#
_symmetry.space_group_name_H-M   'P 1'
#
loop_
_entity.id
_entity.type
_entity.pdbx_description
1 polymer ?
#
loop_
_entity_poly.entity_id
_entity_poly.type
_entity_poly.pdbx_seq_one_letter_code
_entity_poly.pdbx_strand_id
1 'polypeptide(L)'
;MKTEHRLRWSHGEATVLANSAMLADCTFTVDSRPFAPFARAPWLGTVDDPTITGHLRVLAGDFVGLPFGSGQGFRNAPPEWAALPGLPAYRSTHGTAADGDWSFVEADDGNVKLSIDYPADSAVVRIEREITPRPDAPALDFVMRIFARRRALTSAGLPELPPARNARPAGTEGGFRVRPHPSRPDRHRRPARIPEPVCRTKG
;
A
#
# COMPACT_ATOMS: atom_id res chain seq x y z
N MET A 1 12.37 8.82 -17.97
CA MET A 1 12.22 8.47 -16.54
C MET A 1 11.97 6.97 -16.45
N LYS A 2 12.51 6.27 -15.44
CA LYS A 2 12.35 4.81 -15.32
C LYS A 2 10.90 4.48 -14.99
N THR A 3 10.27 3.60 -15.77
CA THR A 3 8.86 3.24 -15.64
C THR A 3 8.63 1.92 -14.92
N GLU A 4 9.66 1.07 -14.84
CA GLU A 4 9.62 -0.22 -14.16
C GLU A 4 11.00 -0.62 -13.63
N HIS A 5 11.01 -1.53 -12.66
CA HIS A 5 12.21 -2.22 -12.20
C HIS A 5 11.90 -3.67 -11.85
N ARG A 6 12.83 -4.58 -12.18
CA ARG A 6 12.75 -5.98 -11.79
C ARG A 6 13.76 -6.27 -10.69
N LEU A 7 13.26 -6.77 -9.57
CA LEU A 7 14.03 -7.36 -8.47
C LEU A 7 14.30 -8.82 -8.80
N ARG A 8 15.52 -9.30 -8.55
CA ARG A 8 15.89 -10.72 -8.65
C ARG A 8 16.74 -11.13 -7.48
N TRP A 9 16.39 -12.23 -6.84
CA TRP A 9 17.18 -12.82 -5.76
C TRP A 9 17.14 -14.35 -5.82
N SER A 10 17.89 -14.99 -4.93
CA SER A 10 18.04 -16.45 -4.85
C SER A 10 16.72 -17.22 -4.70
N HIS A 11 15.64 -16.58 -4.26
CA HIS A 11 14.36 -17.23 -3.99
C HIS A 11 13.19 -16.62 -4.76
N GLY A 12 13.46 -15.81 -5.79
CA GLY A 12 12.39 -15.26 -6.60
C GLY A 12 12.76 -14.05 -7.43
N GLU A 13 11.72 -13.49 -8.03
CA GLU A 13 11.77 -12.25 -8.78
C GLU A 13 10.45 -11.49 -8.67
N ALA A 14 10.53 -10.18 -8.81
CA ALA A 14 9.38 -9.30 -8.77
C ALA A 14 9.54 -8.13 -9.73
N THR A 15 8.43 -7.62 -10.26
CA THR A 15 8.41 -6.44 -11.12
C THR A 15 7.61 -5.34 -10.45
N VAL A 16 8.23 -4.16 -10.32
CA VAL A 16 7.63 -2.98 -9.72
C VAL A 16 7.48 -1.90 -10.79
N LEU A 17 6.30 -1.31 -10.90
CA LEU A 17 6.01 -0.23 -11.84
C LEU A 17 6.02 1.13 -11.13
N ALA A 18 6.44 2.17 -11.85
CA ALA A 18 6.35 3.55 -11.39
C ALA A 18 4.88 3.98 -11.21
N ASN A 19 4.01 3.63 -12.16
CA ASN A 19 2.58 3.91 -12.04
C ASN A 19 2.02 3.16 -10.83
N SER A 20 1.37 3.90 -9.93
CA SER A 20 0.73 3.39 -8.69
C SER A 20 1.70 2.71 -7.71
N ALA A 21 3.02 2.82 -7.95
CA ALA A 21 4.06 2.02 -7.29
C ALA A 21 3.71 0.51 -7.26
N MET A 22 3.10 0.00 -8.33
CA MET A 22 2.46 -1.32 -8.39
C MET A 22 3.47 -2.47 -8.31
N LEU A 23 3.19 -3.51 -7.52
CA LEU A 23 3.84 -4.82 -7.69
C LEU A 23 3.12 -5.57 -8.81
N ALA A 24 3.64 -5.49 -10.03
CA ALA A 24 2.99 -6.04 -11.21
C ALA A 24 3.11 -7.56 -11.34
N ASP A 25 4.23 -8.10 -10.86
CA ASP A 25 4.50 -9.53 -10.85
C ASP A 25 5.36 -9.87 -9.63
N CYS A 26 5.19 -11.07 -9.10
CA CYS A 26 6.07 -11.64 -8.09
C CYS A 26 5.98 -13.17 -8.17
N THR A 27 7.11 -13.81 -8.41
CA THR A 27 7.25 -15.26 -8.37
C THR A 27 8.29 -15.63 -7.33
N PHE A 28 7.87 -16.46 -6.38
CA PHE A 28 8.73 -17.06 -5.37
C PHE A 28 9.15 -18.47 -5.78
N THR A 29 10.32 -18.92 -5.34
CA THR A 29 10.72 -20.32 -5.40
C THR A 29 10.47 -20.96 -4.04
N VAL A 30 9.48 -21.85 -3.95
CA VAL A 30 9.08 -22.57 -2.72
C VAL A 30 9.17 -24.07 -3.00
N ASP A 31 9.93 -24.80 -2.19
CA ASP A 31 10.21 -26.23 -2.41
C ASP A 31 10.68 -26.55 -3.84
N SER A 32 11.55 -25.69 -4.37
CA SER A 32 12.06 -25.72 -5.76
C SER A 32 10.99 -25.57 -6.86
N ARG A 33 9.79 -25.08 -6.52
CA ARG A 33 8.70 -24.81 -7.46
C ARG A 33 8.38 -23.32 -7.51
N PRO A 34 8.00 -22.79 -8.69
CA PRO A 34 7.52 -21.42 -8.79
C PRO A 34 6.15 -21.28 -8.12
N PHE A 35 5.98 -20.21 -7.36
CA PHE A 35 4.74 -19.81 -6.71
C PHE A 35 4.50 -18.31 -6.97
N ALA A 36 3.46 -17.99 -7.74
CA ALA A 36 3.06 -16.63 -8.05
C ALA A 36 1.74 -16.31 -7.31
N PRO A 37 1.78 -15.63 -6.16
CA PRO A 37 0.59 -15.42 -5.33
C PRO A 37 -0.34 -14.33 -5.83
N PHE A 38 0.08 -13.48 -6.77
CA PHE A 38 -0.68 -12.31 -7.17
C PHE A 38 -1.40 -12.50 -8.49
N ALA A 39 -2.63 -11.98 -8.57
CA ALA A 39 -3.32 -11.86 -9.84
C ALA A 39 -2.86 -10.64 -10.64
N ARG A 40 -3.06 -10.72 -11.95
CA ARG A 40 -2.76 -9.68 -12.91
C ARG A 40 -3.98 -9.45 -13.79
N ALA A 41 -4.31 -8.19 -14.06
CA ALA A 41 -5.34 -7.89 -15.05
C ALA A 41 -4.90 -8.38 -16.45
N PRO A 42 -5.81 -8.96 -17.25
CA PRO A 42 -5.47 -9.47 -18.58
C PRO A 42 -5.07 -8.36 -19.56
N TRP A 43 -5.43 -7.11 -19.28
CA TRP A 43 -5.09 -5.93 -20.08
C TRP A 43 -3.81 -5.20 -19.64
N LEU A 44 -3.06 -5.73 -18.67
CA LEU A 44 -1.81 -5.09 -18.23
C LEU A 44 -0.86 -4.94 -19.43
N GLY A 45 -0.38 -3.71 -19.64
CA GLY A 45 0.53 -3.38 -20.74
C GLY A 45 -0.14 -3.15 -22.10
N THR A 46 -1.47 -3.27 -22.18
CA THR A 46 -2.23 -3.02 -23.42
C THR A 46 -3.12 -1.78 -23.33
N VAL A 47 -3.18 -1.12 -22.16
CA VAL A 47 -4.01 0.06 -21.90
C VAL A 47 -3.09 1.18 -21.41
N ASP A 48 -3.08 2.30 -22.13
CA ASP A 48 -2.30 3.50 -21.80
C ASP A 48 -3.16 4.79 -21.77
N ASP A 49 -4.47 4.68 -21.97
CA ASP A 49 -5.39 5.82 -21.99
C ASP A 49 -5.31 6.62 -20.67
N PRO A 50 -4.82 7.87 -20.70
CA PRO A 50 -4.61 8.67 -19.50
C PRO A 50 -5.92 9.04 -18.77
N THR A 51 -7.07 8.88 -19.43
CA THR A 51 -8.40 9.13 -18.82
C THR A 51 -8.84 8.00 -17.89
N ILE A 52 -8.26 6.80 -18.02
CA ILE A 52 -8.47 5.69 -17.11
C ILE A 52 -7.60 5.91 -15.87
N THR A 53 -8.18 5.75 -14.69
CA THR A 53 -7.49 5.90 -13.40
C THR A 53 -6.20 5.05 -13.32
N GLY A 54 -5.11 5.63 -12.79
CA GLY A 54 -3.75 5.08 -12.83
C GLY A 54 -3.64 3.60 -12.48
N HIS A 55 -4.09 3.18 -11.29
CA HIS A 55 -4.05 1.78 -10.87
C HIS A 55 -4.87 0.85 -11.76
N LEU A 56 -5.96 1.29 -12.39
CA LEU A 56 -6.76 0.44 -13.29
C LEU A 56 -6.05 0.16 -14.60
N ARG A 57 -5.21 1.09 -15.09
CA ARG A 57 -4.36 0.87 -16.27
C ARG A 57 -3.35 -0.26 -16.06
N VAL A 58 -2.86 -0.38 -14.83
CA VAL A 58 -1.78 -1.30 -14.45
C VAL A 58 -2.17 -2.30 -13.36
N LEU A 59 -3.45 -2.66 -13.28
CA LEU A 59 -4.02 -3.41 -12.17
C LEU A 59 -3.37 -4.80 -12.02
N ALA A 60 -2.66 -5.00 -10.91
CA ALA A 60 -1.92 -6.21 -10.59
C ALA A 60 -1.72 -6.36 -9.05
N GLY A 61 -0.76 -7.17 -8.64
CA GLY A 61 -0.63 -7.74 -7.30
C GLY A 61 -0.93 -6.83 -6.12
N ASP A 62 -0.28 -5.67 -6.00
CA ASP A 62 -0.65 -4.69 -4.97
C ASP A 62 -0.37 -3.23 -5.38
N PHE A 63 -0.99 -2.31 -4.66
CA PHE A 63 -0.69 -0.87 -4.75
C PHE A 63 -0.99 -0.17 -3.42
N VAL A 64 -0.59 1.11 -3.32
CA VAL A 64 -0.81 1.92 -2.11
C VAL A 64 -1.98 2.87 -2.33
N GLY A 65 -2.94 2.86 -1.42
CA GLY A 65 -4.04 3.82 -1.39
C GLY A 65 -3.93 4.81 -0.24
N LEU A 66 -3.87 6.11 -0.56
CA LEU A 66 -3.88 7.19 0.42
C LEU A 66 -4.45 8.49 -0.20
N PRO A 67 -5.43 9.14 0.43
CA PRO A 67 -6.35 8.53 1.39
C PRO A 67 -7.14 7.39 0.73
N PHE A 68 -7.48 6.35 1.49
CA PHE A 68 -8.23 5.20 0.97
C PHE A 68 -9.72 5.25 1.35
N GLY A 69 -10.60 4.88 0.44
CA GLY A 69 -12.05 4.96 0.58
C GLY A 69 -12.62 6.19 -0.12
N SER A 70 -13.94 6.32 -0.15
CA SER A 70 -14.63 7.39 -0.89
C SER A 70 -14.62 8.75 -0.20
N GLY A 71 -14.27 8.82 1.09
CA GLY A 71 -14.33 10.04 1.92
C GLY A 71 -15.76 10.51 2.21
N GLN A 72 -16.70 10.24 1.31
CA GLN A 72 -18.13 10.46 1.47
C GLN A 72 -18.72 9.57 2.56
N GLY A 73 -19.68 10.12 3.31
CA GLY A 73 -20.56 9.30 4.13
C GLY A 73 -21.23 8.21 3.31
N PHE A 74 -21.39 7.04 3.92
CA PHE A 74 -22.04 5.92 3.28
C PHE A 74 -23.48 6.35 2.90
N ARG A 75 -23.80 6.44 1.60
CA ARG A 75 -25.20 6.52 1.17
C ARG A 75 -25.86 5.23 1.67
N ASN A 76 -26.86 5.37 2.54
CA ASN A 76 -27.52 4.28 3.27
C ASN A 76 -26.73 3.67 4.45
N ALA A 77 -25.84 4.42 5.10
CA ALA A 77 -25.37 4.02 6.42
C ALA A 77 -26.57 3.81 7.37
N PRO A 78 -26.54 2.78 8.23
CA PRO A 78 -27.46 2.72 9.36
C PRO A 78 -27.46 4.04 10.15
N PRO A 79 -28.61 4.51 10.68
CA PRO A 79 -28.69 5.81 11.36
C PRO A 79 -27.64 6.01 12.46
N GLU A 80 -27.25 4.94 13.15
CA GLU A 80 -26.18 4.92 14.16
C GLU A 80 -24.79 5.24 13.60
N TRP A 81 -24.57 5.12 12.29
CA TRP A 81 -23.31 5.39 11.60
C TRP A 81 -23.32 6.71 10.84
N ALA A 82 -24.45 7.42 10.80
CA ALA A 82 -24.61 8.68 10.09
C ALA A 82 -23.71 9.82 10.64
N ALA A 83 -23.26 9.71 11.89
CA ALA A 83 -22.36 10.66 12.54
C ALA A 83 -20.86 10.35 12.35
N LEU A 84 -20.52 9.19 11.80
CA LEU A 84 -19.13 8.76 11.57
C LEU A 84 -18.42 9.42 10.37
N PRO A 85 -19.09 9.87 9.29
CA PRO A 85 -18.40 10.54 8.19
C PRO A 85 -18.14 12.01 8.51
N GLY A 86 -16.86 12.37 8.58
CA GLY A 86 -16.42 13.76 8.80
C GLY A 86 -15.31 14.20 7.85
N LEU A 87 -15.05 13.45 6.77
CA LEU A 87 -14.01 13.78 5.79
C LEU A 87 -14.64 14.27 4.48
N PRO A 88 -14.04 15.25 3.80
CA PRO A 88 -14.49 15.65 2.47
C PRO A 88 -14.42 14.47 1.49
N ALA A 89 -15.25 14.50 0.45
CA ALA A 89 -15.11 13.59 -0.68
C ALA A 89 -13.67 13.61 -1.20
N TYR A 90 -13.06 12.43 -1.34
CA TYR A 90 -11.77 12.35 -2.00
C TYR A 90 -11.97 12.38 -3.52
N ARG A 91 -11.00 12.95 -4.25
CA ARG A 91 -11.04 12.99 -5.71
C ARG A 91 -11.05 11.59 -6.34
N SER A 92 -10.49 10.60 -5.64
CA SER A 92 -10.44 9.20 -6.03
C SER A 92 -10.68 8.31 -4.81
N THR A 93 -11.44 7.23 -5.00
CA THR A 93 -11.74 6.22 -3.95
C THR A 93 -10.49 5.51 -3.44
N HIS A 94 -9.40 5.52 -4.21
CA HIS A 94 -8.13 4.91 -3.83
C HIS A 94 -7.02 5.94 -3.58
N GLY A 95 -7.34 7.23 -3.72
CA GLY A 95 -6.47 8.34 -3.39
C GLY A 95 -5.35 8.58 -4.40
N THR A 96 -4.59 9.67 -4.19
CA THR A 96 -3.52 10.10 -5.10
C THR A 96 -2.43 9.05 -5.26
N ALA A 97 -2.08 8.33 -4.19
CA ALA A 97 -1.07 7.28 -4.23
C ALA A 97 -1.38 6.16 -5.24
N ALA A 98 -2.66 5.80 -5.38
CA ALA A 98 -3.09 4.71 -6.25
C ALA A 98 -3.20 5.15 -7.72
N ASP A 99 -3.27 6.44 -8.00
CA ASP A 99 -3.57 6.92 -9.36
C ASP A 99 -2.35 7.57 -10.02
N GLY A 100 -1.38 7.99 -9.20
CA GLY A 100 -0.24 8.77 -9.64
C GLY A 100 0.93 7.94 -10.15
N ASP A 101 1.77 8.61 -10.94
CA ASP A 101 3.08 8.10 -11.32
C ASP A 101 4.11 8.44 -10.24
N TRP A 102 4.78 7.42 -9.73
CA TRP A 102 5.81 7.58 -8.71
C TRP A 102 7.19 7.72 -9.35
N SER A 103 8.09 8.35 -8.60
CA SER A 103 9.50 8.43 -8.98
C SER A 103 10.29 7.34 -8.27
N PHE A 104 11.07 6.56 -9.03
CA PHE A 104 12.11 5.73 -8.42
C PHE A 104 13.18 6.63 -7.77
N VAL A 105 13.43 6.39 -6.49
CA VAL A 105 14.47 7.04 -5.69
C VAL A 105 15.72 6.16 -5.66
N GLU A 106 15.52 4.85 -5.44
CA GLU A 106 16.54 3.80 -5.46
C GLU A 106 15.96 2.57 -6.15
N ALA A 107 16.75 1.84 -6.95
CA ALA A 107 16.28 0.66 -7.65
C ALA A 107 17.44 -0.23 -8.13
N ASP A 108 17.75 -1.25 -7.35
CA ASP A 108 18.66 -2.36 -7.64
C ASP A 108 18.05 -3.70 -7.18
N ASP A 109 18.77 -4.81 -7.40
CA ASP A 109 18.28 -6.16 -7.07
C ASP A 109 18.00 -6.38 -5.57
N GLY A 110 18.58 -5.56 -4.69
CA GLY A 110 18.40 -5.65 -3.24
C GLY A 110 17.37 -4.67 -2.67
N ASN A 111 17.00 -3.62 -3.41
CA ASN A 111 16.03 -2.63 -2.94
C ASN A 111 15.35 -1.86 -4.08
N VAL A 112 14.04 -1.64 -3.94
CA VAL A 112 13.29 -0.67 -4.71
C VAL A 112 12.64 0.33 -3.77
N LYS A 113 12.98 1.61 -3.95
CA LYS A 113 12.34 2.73 -3.25
C LYS A 113 11.70 3.68 -4.26
N LEU A 114 10.41 3.97 -4.09
CA LEU A 114 9.68 4.96 -4.85
C LEU A 114 9.13 6.06 -3.95
N SER A 115 8.90 7.25 -4.53
CA SER A 115 8.17 8.32 -3.85
C SER A 115 7.19 9.07 -4.76
N ILE A 116 6.12 9.60 -4.16
CA ILE A 116 5.17 10.51 -4.81
C ILE A 116 4.88 11.71 -3.90
N ASP A 117 4.98 12.90 -4.47
CA ASP A 117 4.62 14.16 -3.80
C ASP A 117 3.14 14.45 -3.91
N TYR A 118 2.59 15.03 -2.86
CA TYR A 118 1.19 15.43 -2.78
C TYR A 118 1.02 16.93 -3.03
N PRO A 119 -0.13 17.35 -3.59
CA PRO A 119 -0.46 18.76 -3.77
C PRO A 119 -0.23 19.62 -2.52
N ALA A 120 0.12 20.90 -2.69
CA ALA A 120 0.50 21.80 -1.61
C ALA A 120 -0.58 22.03 -0.54
N ASP A 121 -1.85 21.83 -0.91
CA ASP A 121 -3.01 21.94 -0.03
C ASP A 121 -3.29 20.65 0.76
N SER A 122 -2.72 19.50 0.37
CA SER A 122 -2.83 18.22 1.09
C SER A 122 -2.30 18.30 2.54
N ALA A 123 -2.78 17.42 3.41
CA ALA A 123 -2.17 17.22 4.73
C ALA A 123 -0.90 16.34 4.66
N VAL A 124 -0.67 15.67 3.54
CA VAL A 124 0.51 14.84 3.25
C VAL A 124 1.45 15.65 2.35
N VAL A 125 2.75 15.60 2.64
CA VAL A 125 3.80 16.15 1.76
C VAL A 125 4.14 15.14 0.68
N ARG A 126 4.46 13.92 1.10
CA ARG A 126 5.02 12.87 0.25
C ARG A 126 4.73 11.50 0.88
N ILE A 127 4.71 10.47 0.05
CA ILE A 127 4.78 9.09 0.50
C ILE A 127 6.03 8.44 -0.11
N GLU A 128 6.67 7.57 0.66
CA GLU A 128 7.66 6.63 0.15
C GLU A 128 7.14 5.20 0.30
N ARG A 129 7.42 4.38 -0.71
CA ARG A 129 7.23 2.93 -0.70
C ARG A 129 8.59 2.28 -0.93
N GLU A 130 8.93 1.31 -0.10
CA GLU A 130 10.16 0.54 -0.18
C GLU A 130 9.80 -0.95 -0.25
N ILE A 131 10.44 -1.68 -1.16
CA ILE A 131 10.23 -3.10 -1.42
C ILE A 131 11.60 -3.77 -1.44
N THR A 132 11.81 -4.71 -0.54
CA THR A 132 13.12 -5.34 -0.33
C THR A 132 12.97 -6.86 -0.33
N PRO A 133 13.64 -7.61 -1.22
CA PRO A 133 13.66 -9.06 -1.12
C PRO A 133 14.45 -9.52 0.11
N ARG A 134 14.00 -10.62 0.72
CA ARG A 134 14.76 -11.31 1.76
C ARG A 134 15.82 -12.20 1.09
N PRO A 135 17.14 -11.96 1.30
CA PRO A 135 18.18 -12.72 0.62
C PRO A 135 18.15 -14.23 0.91
N ASP A 136 17.62 -14.60 2.08
CA ASP A 136 17.61 -15.95 2.63
C ASP A 136 16.21 -16.61 2.64
N ALA A 137 15.20 -15.98 2.03
CA ALA A 137 13.84 -16.50 2.03
C ALA A 137 13.04 -16.12 0.76
N PRO A 138 12.02 -16.93 0.38
CA PRO A 138 11.02 -16.56 -0.61
C PRO A 138 10.05 -15.52 -0.04
N ALA A 139 10.54 -14.32 0.24
CA ALA A 139 9.76 -13.25 0.87
C ALA A 139 10.17 -11.86 0.37
N LEU A 140 9.20 -10.95 0.36
CA LEU A 140 9.39 -9.51 0.17
C LEU A 140 8.96 -8.77 1.43
N ASP A 141 9.73 -7.78 1.85
CA ASP A 141 9.33 -6.80 2.85
C ASP A 141 8.80 -5.54 2.16
N PHE A 142 7.74 -4.97 2.71
CA PHE A 142 7.15 -3.71 2.25
C PHE A 142 7.18 -2.69 3.37
N VAL A 143 7.71 -1.50 3.10
CA VAL A 143 7.66 -0.37 4.03
C VAL A 143 7.01 0.83 3.35
N MET A 144 5.97 1.36 3.99
CA MET A 144 5.33 2.61 3.58
C MET A 144 5.63 3.70 4.63
N ARG A 145 6.12 4.84 4.17
CA ARG A 145 6.37 6.03 5.01
C ARG A 145 5.54 7.19 4.51
N ILE A 146 4.72 7.76 5.40
CA ILE A 146 3.88 8.92 5.10
C ILE A 146 4.50 10.14 5.78
N PHE A 147 4.84 11.16 5.00
CA PHE A 147 5.40 12.41 5.50
C PHE A 147 4.26 13.42 5.61
N ALA A 148 3.82 13.69 6.84
CA ALA A 148 2.71 14.63 7.09
C ALA A 148 3.20 16.09 7.04
N ARG A 149 2.43 16.97 6.39
CA ARG A 149 2.62 18.42 6.37
C ARG A 149 2.08 19.07 7.64
N ARG A 150 0.99 18.51 8.16
CA ARG A 150 0.29 18.96 9.37
C ARG A 150 -0.45 17.78 9.98
N ARG A 151 -0.84 17.91 11.26
CA ARG A 151 -1.69 16.91 11.93
C ARG A 151 -3.02 16.80 11.19
N ALA A 152 -3.40 15.58 10.81
CA ALA A 152 -4.68 15.28 10.17
C ALA A 152 -5.08 13.83 10.44
N LEU A 153 -6.38 13.54 10.28
CA LEU A 153 -6.88 12.16 10.18
C LEU A 153 -6.83 11.75 8.70
N THR A 154 -6.33 10.55 8.42
CA THR A 154 -6.30 9.97 7.08
C THR A 154 -6.48 8.47 7.15
N SER A 155 -7.03 7.88 6.10
CA SER A 155 -7.12 6.44 5.90
C SER A 155 -6.00 5.99 4.98
N ALA A 156 -5.45 4.79 5.21
CA ALA A 156 -4.48 4.15 4.33
C ALA A 156 -4.95 2.72 4.01
N GLY A 157 -4.72 2.29 2.79
CA GLY A 157 -5.03 0.93 2.33
C GLY A 157 -3.87 0.35 1.53
N LEU A 158 -3.69 -0.96 1.64
CA LEU A 158 -2.81 -1.77 0.80
C LEU A 158 -3.68 -2.83 0.12
N PRO A 159 -4.39 -2.49 -0.97
CA PRO A 159 -5.19 -3.47 -1.69
C PRO A 159 -4.29 -4.48 -2.37
N GLU A 160 -4.60 -5.76 -2.15
CA GLU A 160 -3.97 -6.89 -2.81
C GLU A 160 -4.97 -7.48 -3.80
N LEU A 161 -4.51 -7.86 -4.99
CA LEU A 161 -5.28 -8.71 -5.90
C LEU A 161 -5.02 -10.18 -5.56
N PRO A 162 -5.98 -10.87 -4.93
CA PRO A 162 -5.81 -12.26 -4.57
C PRO A 162 -5.61 -13.11 -5.83
N PRO A 163 -4.89 -14.24 -5.73
CA PRO A 163 -4.67 -15.10 -6.88
C PRO A 163 -6.01 -15.61 -7.42
N ALA A 164 -6.04 -15.95 -8.71
CA ALA A 164 -7.13 -16.76 -9.24
C ALA A 164 -7.27 -18.04 -8.38
N ARG A 165 -8.50 -18.51 -8.17
CA ARG A 165 -8.92 -19.58 -7.22
C ARG A 165 -8.08 -20.88 -7.19
N ASN A 166 -7.16 -21.08 -8.13
CA ASN A 166 -6.43 -22.32 -8.37
C ASN A 166 -4.92 -22.23 -8.08
N ALA A 167 -4.39 -21.14 -7.53
CA ALA A 167 -2.93 -20.94 -7.39
C ALA A 167 -2.32 -21.39 -6.05
N ARG A 168 -3.06 -22.03 -5.13
CA ARG A 168 -2.48 -22.47 -3.84
C ARG A 168 -1.82 -23.84 -3.97
N PRO A 169 -0.50 -23.98 -3.71
CA PRO A 169 0.07 -25.27 -3.37
C PRO A 169 -0.52 -25.73 -2.03
N ALA A 170 -0.89 -27.01 -1.93
CA ALA A 170 -1.32 -27.58 -0.66
C ALA A 170 -0.20 -27.47 0.38
N GLY A 171 -0.48 -26.91 1.56
CA GLY A 171 0.42 -26.95 2.72
C GLY A 171 1.32 -25.73 2.96
N THR A 172 1.16 -24.62 2.22
CA THR A 172 1.94 -23.39 2.50
C THR A 172 1.18 -22.43 3.42
N GLU A 173 1.66 -22.26 4.66
CA GLU A 173 1.30 -21.13 5.53
C GLU A 173 2.05 -19.85 5.08
N GLY A 174 1.77 -19.40 3.86
CA GLY A 174 2.22 -18.09 3.38
C GLY A 174 1.28 -17.01 3.90
N GLY A 175 1.63 -16.37 5.02
CA GLY A 175 0.88 -15.26 5.58
C GLY A 175 1.58 -13.93 5.32
N PHE A 176 0.87 -12.98 4.70
CA PHE A 176 1.27 -11.57 4.74
C PHE A 176 1.23 -11.08 6.19
N ARG A 177 2.32 -10.47 6.65
CA ARG A 177 2.42 -9.91 8.00
C ARG A 177 2.72 -8.42 7.94
N VAL A 178 1.68 -7.60 8.01
CA VAL A 178 1.82 -6.16 8.19
C VAL A 178 2.25 -5.89 9.63
N ARG A 179 3.46 -5.35 9.83
CA ARG A 179 3.92 -4.85 11.12
C ARG A 179 4.04 -3.32 11.05
N PRO A 180 3.49 -2.56 12.01
CA PRO A 180 3.82 -1.15 12.12
C PRO A 180 5.32 -1.03 12.37
N HIS A 181 6.05 -0.32 11.50
CA HIS A 181 7.44 0.01 11.77
C HIS A 181 7.47 0.98 12.97
N PRO A 182 8.27 0.74 14.02
CA PRO A 182 8.45 1.73 15.08
C PRO A 182 9.09 2.97 14.45
N SER A 183 8.33 4.03 14.24
CA SER A 183 8.91 5.35 14.05
C SER A 183 9.68 5.67 15.32
N ARG A 184 10.98 5.96 15.22
CA ARG A 184 11.71 6.52 16.37
C ARG A 184 11.03 7.87 16.66
N PRO A 185 10.37 8.05 17.81
CA PRO A 185 9.88 9.37 18.15
C PRO A 185 11.10 10.26 18.40
N ASP A 186 11.10 11.42 17.76
CA ASP A 186 12.05 12.47 18.03
C ASP A 186 12.05 12.78 19.54
N ARG A 187 13.23 12.89 20.16
CA ARG A 187 13.43 12.88 21.63
C ARG A 187 12.98 14.15 22.35
N HIS A 188 12.08 14.93 21.75
CA HIS A 188 11.66 16.22 22.30
C HIS A 188 10.14 16.30 22.49
N ARG A 189 9.72 15.79 23.66
CA ARG A 189 8.61 16.24 24.55
C ARG A 189 7.86 15.04 25.11
N ARG A 190 7.93 14.88 26.45
CA ARG A 190 7.03 13.97 27.18
C ARG A 190 5.58 14.44 26.98
N PRO A 191 4.63 13.59 26.56
CA PRO A 191 3.22 13.94 26.67
C PRO A 191 2.78 13.83 28.14
N ALA A 192 1.94 14.78 28.56
CA ALA A 192 1.31 14.80 29.87
C ALA A 192 0.41 13.56 30.05
N ARG A 193 0.42 12.98 31.26
CA ARG A 193 -0.47 11.87 31.65
C ARG A 193 -1.92 12.32 31.51
N ILE A 194 -2.70 11.58 30.72
CA ILE A 194 -4.17 11.64 30.74
C ILE A 194 -4.62 10.70 31.88
N PRO A 195 -5.49 11.14 32.80
CA PRO A 195 -6.02 10.26 33.85
C PRO A 195 -7.03 9.25 33.27
N GLU A 196 -6.96 8.01 33.73
CA GLU A 196 -7.84 6.92 33.28
C GLU A 196 -9.29 7.10 33.78
N PRO A 197 -10.31 6.72 32.99
CA PRO A 197 -11.69 6.74 33.44
C PRO A 197 -11.99 5.53 34.33
N VAL A 198 -12.48 5.80 35.54
CA VAL A 198 -13.01 4.80 36.48
C VAL A 198 -14.38 4.34 35.99
N CYS A 199 -14.49 3.08 35.55
CA CYS A 199 -15.78 2.44 35.30
C CYS A 199 -16.35 1.91 36.63
N ARG A 200 -17.41 2.55 37.15
CA ARG A 200 -18.22 2.01 38.26
C ARG A 200 -19.37 1.21 37.67
N THR A 201 -19.43 -0.09 37.95
CA THR A 201 -20.62 -0.91 37.76
C THR A 201 -21.63 -0.56 38.87
N LYS A 202 -22.88 -0.24 38.49
CA LYS A 202 -24.00 -0.19 39.43
C LYS A 202 -24.50 -1.61 39.69
N GLY A 203 -24.67 -1.96 40.96
CA GLY A 203 -25.46 -3.11 41.40
C GLY A 203 -26.95 -2.83 41.37
#